data_AF-A0A7G8EN08-F1
#
_entry.id   AF-A0A7G8EN08-F1
#
_cell.length_a   1.000
_cell.length_b   1.000
_cell.length_c   1.000
_cell.angle_alpha   90.00
_cell.angle_beta   90.00
_cell.angle_gamma   90.00
#
_symmetry.space_group_name_H-M   'P 1'
#
loop_
_entity.id
_entity.type
_entity.pdbx_description
1 polymer ?
#
loop_
_entity_poly.entity_id
_entity_poly.type
_entity_poly.pdbx_seq_one_letter_code
_entity_poly.pdbx_strand_id
1 'polypeptide(L)' 'MIDVGLEPAEAALLLYAGVPDRRALAEADPQRLLVQMGRLQRSLTGLAAPMLSLARLRQWIQRARDRRTRN' A
#
# COMPACT_ATOMS: atom_id res chain seq x y z
N MET A 1 -2.61 -2.98 14.04
CA MET A 1 -3.76 -2.75 13.13
C MET A 1 -3.45 -1.46 12.35
N ILE A 2 -3.54 -1.46 11.02
CA ILE A 2 -3.04 -0.35 10.19
C ILE A 2 -3.94 0.90 10.39
N ASP A 3 -3.54 1.78 11.30
CA ASP A 3 -4.22 3.02 11.69
C ASP A 3 -3.96 4.18 10.68
N VAL A 4 -4.31 3.93 9.42
CA VAL A 4 -4.05 4.88 8.31
C VAL A 4 -5.34 5.43 7.68
N GLY A 5 -6.52 5.04 8.21
CA GLY A 5 -7.81 5.37 7.59
C GLY A 5 -7.93 4.75 6.19
N LEU A 6 -7.35 3.57 6.03
CA LEU A 6 -7.45 2.73 4.85
C LEU A 6 -8.68 1.84 4.99
N GLU A 7 -9.33 1.56 3.86
CA GLU A 7 -10.39 0.56 3.83
C GLU A 7 -9.82 -0.82 4.20
N PRO A 8 -10.59 -1.71 4.83
CA PRO A 8 -10.10 -3.03 5.25
C PRO A 8 -9.46 -3.84 4.11
N ALA A 9 -10.00 -3.71 2.90
CA ALA A 9 -9.46 -4.35 1.69
C ALA A 9 -8.09 -3.79 1.29
N GLU A 10 -7.86 -2.48 1.45
CA GLU A 10 -6.58 -1.82 1.18
C GLU A 10 -5.52 -2.23 2.21
N ALA A 11 -5.92 -2.29 3.50
CA ALA A 11 -5.05 -2.75 4.57
C ALA A 11 -4.62 -4.21 4.37
N ALA A 12 -5.55 -5.09 3.96
CA ALA A 12 -5.25 -6.48 3.64
C ALA A 12 -4.26 -6.60 2.47
N LEU A 13 -4.45 -5.81 1.40
CA LEU A 13 -3.51 -5.77 0.28
C LEU A 13 -2.09 -5.37 0.72
N LEU A 14 -1.96 -4.35 1.56
CA LEU A 14 -0.67 -3.93 2.10
C LEU A 14 -0.02 -5.02 2.97
N LEU A 15 -0.81 -5.71 3.80
CA LEU A 15 -0.35 -6.85 4.58
C LEU A 15 0.21 -7.95 3.67
N TYR A 16 -0.51 -8.33 2.61
CA TYR A 16 -0.03 -9.30 1.63
C TYR A 16 1.20 -8.82 0.84
N ALA A 17 1.35 -7.50 0.65
CA ALA A 17 2.53 -6.90 0.04
C ALA A 17 3.77 -6.86 0.96
N GLY A 18 3.67 -7.36 2.19
CA GLY A 18 4.75 -7.28 3.17
C GLY A 18 4.87 -5.92 3.84
N VAL A 19 3.79 -5.14 3.87
CA VAL A 19 3.70 -3.84 4.56
C VAL A 19 2.76 -4.01 5.77
N PRO A 20 3.26 -4.56 6.90
CA PRO A 20 2.41 -4.95 8.02
C PRO A 20 1.94 -3.78 8.88
N ASP A 21 2.65 -2.67 8.80
CA ASP A 21 2.38 -1.50 9.59
C ASP A 21 2.68 -0.20 8.83
N ARG A 22 2.29 0.89 9.48
CA ARG A 22 2.40 2.22 8.93
C ARG A 22 3.83 2.71 8.76
N ARG A 23 4.77 2.29 9.61
CA ARG A 23 6.19 2.67 9.49
C ARG A 23 6.79 2.03 8.25
N ALA A 24 6.52 0.74 8.06
CA ALA A 24 6.89 0.02 6.84
C ALA A 24 6.30 0.71 5.60
N LEU A 25 5.05 1.18 5.65
CA LEU A 25 4.45 1.95 4.55
C LEU A 25 5.13 3.30 4.31
N ALA A 26 5.48 4.04 5.37
CA ALA A 26 6.12 5.35 5.25
C ALA A 26 7.54 5.26 4.64
N GLU A 27 8.23 4.14 4.88
CA GLU A 27 9.58 3.84 4.39
C GLU A 27 9.57 3.08 3.05
N ALA A 28 8.42 2.60 2.60
CA ALA A 28 8.28 1.89 1.33
C ALA A 28 8.56 2.79 0.12
N ASP A 29 9.17 2.21 -0.91
CA ASP A 29 9.32 2.85 -2.21
C ASP A 29 8.03 2.69 -3.05
N PRO A 30 7.42 3.80 -3.52
CA PRO A 30 6.15 3.75 -4.23
C PRO A 30 6.21 2.99 -5.56
N GLN A 31 7.34 3.03 -6.27
CA GLN A 31 7.49 2.34 -7.55
C GLN A 31 7.68 0.84 -7.33
N ARG A 32 8.51 0.45 -6.36
CA ARG A 32 8.71 -0.94 -5.98
C ARG A 32 7.41 -1.57 -5.48
N LEU A 33 6.66 -0.84 -4.67
CA LEU A 33 5.38 -1.29 -4.14
C LEU A 33 4.33 -1.44 -5.25
N LEU A 34 4.29 -0.52 -6.22
CA LEU A 34 3.39 -0.64 -7.39
C LEU A 34 3.68 -1.91 -8.19
N VAL A 35 4.96 -2.22 -8.47
CA VAL A 35 5.34 -3.42 -9.22
C VAL A 35 4.98 -4.69 -8.45
N GLN A 36 5.24 -4.73 -7.13
CA GLN A 36 4.87 -5.87 -6.29
C GLN A 36 3.35 -6.06 -6.24
N MET A 37 2.60 -4.98 -6.06
CA MET A 37 1.13 -5.02 -6.05
C MET A 37 0.57 -5.48 -7.39
N GLY A 38 1.11 -5.00 -8.52
CA GLY A 38 0.69 -5.44 -9.85
C GLY A 38 0.97 -6.94 -10.09
N ARG A 39 2.13 -7.45 -9.63
CA ARG A 39 2.43 -8.89 -9.68
C ARG A 39 1.47 -9.69 -8.81
N LEU A 40 1.20 -9.22 -7.59
CA LEU A 40 0.27 -9.87 -6.66
C LEU A 40 -1.14 -9.90 -7.23
N GLN A 41 -1.65 -8.79 -7.76
CA GLN A 41 -2.96 -8.71 -8.39
C GLN A 41 -3.10 -9.67 -9.56
N ARG A 42 -2.07 -9.76 -10.41
CA ARG A 42 -2.04 -10.73 -11.51
C ARG A 42 -2.06 -12.17 -11.00
N SER A 43 -1.35 -12.46 -9.91
CA SER A 43 -1.35 -13.79 -9.29
C SER A 43 -2.70 -14.14 -8.65
N LEU A 44 -3.40 -13.16 -8.07
CA LEU A 44 -4.67 -13.38 -7.38
C LEU A 44 -5.87 -13.44 -8.32
N THR A 45 -5.89 -12.60 -9.36
CA THR A 45 -7.07 -12.41 -10.22
C THR A 45 -6.88 -12.93 -11.64
N GLY A 46 -5.66 -13.29 -12.04
CA GLY A 46 -5.31 -13.64 -13.42
C GLY A 46 -5.41 -12.46 -14.41
N LEU A 47 -5.97 -11.33 -13.99
CA LEU A 47 -6.21 -10.14 -14.79
C LEU A 47 -5.15 -9.08 -14.50
N ALA A 48 -4.76 -8.36 -15.56
CA ALA A 48 -3.80 -7.27 -15.50
C ALA A 48 -4.46 -5.90 -15.21
N ALA A 49 -5.68 -5.88 -14.68
CA ALA A 49 -6.38 -4.64 -14.40
C ALA A 49 -5.79 -4.01 -13.11
N PRO A 50 -5.22 -2.79 -13.18
CA PRO A 50 -4.63 -2.16 -12.01
C PRO A 50 -5.75 -1.63 -11.11
N MET A 51 -6.14 -2.40 -10.09
CA MET A 51 -7.03 -1.92 -9.02
C MET A 51 -6.38 -0.77 -8.21
N LEU A 52 -5.05 -0.60 -8.34
CA LEU A 52 -4.25 0.35 -7.57
C LEU A 52 -3.39 1.20 -8.50
N SER A 53 -3.58 2.52 -8.46
CA SER A 53 -2.77 3.48 -9.19
C SER A 53 -1.59 3.96 -8.36
N LEU A 54 -0.51 4.38 -9.04
CA LEU A 54 0.65 4.99 -8.39
C LEU A 54 0.27 6.23 -7.55
N ALA A 55 -0.73 6.98 -8.00
CA ALA A 55 -1.24 8.14 -7.28
C ALA A 55 -1.83 7.74 -5.91
N ARG A 56 -2.62 6.66 -5.86
CA ARG A 56 -3.22 6.15 -4.61
C ARG A 56 -2.14 5.66 -3.65
N LEU A 57 -1.15 4.92 -4.16
CA LEU A 57 0.02 4.47 -3.38
C LEU A 57 0.81 5.64 -2.78
N ARG A 58 1.08 6.68 -3.58
CA ARG A 58 1.76 7.89 -3.10
C ARG A 58 0.97 8.59 -2.00
N GLN A 59 -0.35 8.71 -2.15
CA GLN A 59 -1.21 9.30 -1.11
C GLN A 59 -1.13 8.51 0.21
N TRP A 60 -1.15 7.18 0.15
CA TRP A 60 -1.04 6.34 1.34
C TRP A 60 0.32 6.52 2.04
N ILE A 61 1.41 6.52 1.28
CA ILE A 61 2.78 6.74 1.82
C ILE A 61 2.89 8.14 2.43
N GLN A 62 2.35 9.17 1.76
CA GLN A 62 2.37 10.53 2.28
C GLN A 62 1.56 10.63 3.58
N ARG A 63 0.34 10.09 3.62
CA ARG A 63 -0.47 10.01 4.85
C ARG A 63 0.27 9.26 5.95
N ALA A 64 0.94 8.16 5.61
CA ALA A 64 1.73 7.38 6.55
C ALA A 64 2.86 8.22 7.15
N ARG A 65 3.55 9.05 6.35
CA ARG A 65 4.57 10.00 6.80
C ARG A 65 4.01 11.15 7.63
N ASP A 66 2.91 11.78 7.22
CA ASP A 66 2.40 13.00 7.85
C ASP A 66 1.99 12.80 9.31
N ARG A 67 1.31 11.69 9.64
CA ARG A 67 1.05 11.33 11.05
C ARG A 67 2.14 10.44 11.70
N ARG A 68 3.32 10.22 11.08
CA ARG A 68 4.55 9.83 11.81
C ARG A 68 5.09 11.03 12.58
N THR A 69 4.96 12.22 11.98
CA THR A 69 5.36 13.50 12.59
C THR A 69 4.38 13.99 13.66
N ARG A 70 3.15 13.47 13.65
CA ARG A 70 2.12 13.73 14.66
C ARG A 70 2.04 12.55 15.63
N ASN A 71 3.12 12.27 16.34
CA ASN A 71 3.16 11.41 17.52
C ASN A 71 4.31 11.86 18.43
#